data_AF-A0A9X9Q2E5-F1
#
_entry.id   AF-A0A9X9Q2E5-F1
#
_cell.length_a   1.000
_cell.length_b   1.000
_cell.length_c   1.000
_cell.angle_alpha   90.00
_cell.angle_beta   90.00
_cell.angle_gamma   90.00
#
_symmetry.space_group_name_H-M   'P 1'
#
loop_
_entity.id
_entity.type
_entity.pdbx_description
1 polymer ?
#
loop_
_entity_poly.entity_id
_entity_poly.type
_entity_poly.pdbx_seq_one_letter_code
_entity_poly.pdbx_strand_id
1 'polypeptide(L)'
;MLSLEVLIEDPELQINGFILIIDWSNFSFKQASKLTPSILKLAIEGLQDSFPARFGGVHFVNQPWYIHALYTLIKPFLKDKTRKR
;
A
#
# COMPACT_ATOMS: atom_id res chain seq x y z
N MET A 1 4.62 3.15 -10.41
CA MET A 1 5.66 4.12 -10.00
C MET A 1 5.58 5.40 -10.82
N LEU A 2 5.46 5.34 -12.16
CA LEU A 2 5.29 6.52 -13.03
C LEU A 2 4.36 7.63 -12.51
N SER A 3 3.16 7.32 -12.00
CA SER A 3 2.27 8.36 -11.45
C SER A 3 2.86 9.06 -10.22
N LEU A 4 3.53 8.32 -9.34
CA LEU A 4 4.19 8.90 -8.16
C LEU A 4 5.43 9.69 -8.56
N GLU A 5 6.15 9.27 -9.60
CA GLU A 5 7.31 9.99 -10.15
C GLU A 5 6.91 11.37 -10.67
N VAL A 6 5.79 11.47 -11.39
CA VAL A 6 5.26 12.77 -11.84
C VAL A 6 4.80 13.61 -10.65
N LEU A 7 4.08 13.00 -9.70
CA LEU A 7 3.57 13.72 -8.53
C LEU A 7 4.69 14.26 -7.63
N ILE A 8 5.82 13.55 -7.52
CA ILE A 8 6.92 13.99 -6.65
C ILE A 8 7.74 15.13 -7.25
N GLU A 9 7.53 15.51 -8.51
CA GLU A 9 8.14 16.72 -9.08
C GLU A 9 7.63 17.99 -8.39
N ASP A 10 6.46 17.95 -7.74
CA ASP A 10 5.94 19.04 -6.93
C ASP A 10 6.65 19.11 -5.55
N PRO A 11 7.36 20.21 -5.23
CA PRO A 11 8.02 20.38 -3.94
C PRO A 11 7.06 20.32 -2.75
N GLU A 12 5.81 20.74 -2.91
CA GLU A 12 4.81 20.67 -1.85
C GLU A 12 4.50 19.22 -1.48
N LEU A 13 4.42 18.33 -2.47
CA LEU A 13 4.20 16.90 -2.27
C LEU A 13 5.44 16.20 -1.69
N GLN A 14 6.65 16.70 -1.94
CA GLN A 14 7.86 16.20 -1.26
C GLN A 14 7.85 16.50 0.25
N ILE A 15 7.34 17.68 0.63
CA ILE A 15 7.28 18.12 2.03
C ILE A 15 6.13 17.42 2.77
N ASN A 16 4.92 17.46 2.19
CA ASN A 16 3.69 16.97 2.80
C ASN A 16 3.51 15.45 2.67
N GLY A 17 4.03 14.86 1.60
CA GLY A 17 3.90 13.43 1.31
C GLY A 17 2.53 13.03 0.79
N PHE A 18 2.26 11.72 0.86
CA PHE A 18 1.09 11.08 0.28
C PHE A 18 0.31 10.28 1.33
N ILE A 19 -1.01 10.22 1.13
CA ILE A 19 -1.88 9.21 1.75
C ILE A 19 -2.38 8.30 0.63
N LEU A 20 -2.23 6.99 0.80
CA LEU A 20 -2.71 6.01 -0.17
C LEU A 20 -4.08 5.49 0.25
N ILE A 21 -5.06 5.60 -0.63
CA ILE A 21 -6.39 5.00 -0.45
C ILE A 21 -6.53 3.86 -1.45
N ILE A 22 -6.84 2.67 -0.94
CA ILE A 22 -7.07 1.47 -1.74
C ILE A 22 -8.52 1.06 -1.57
N ASP A 23 -9.32 1.32 -2.60
CA ASP A 23 -10.71 0.89 -2.68
C ASP A 23 -10.80 -0.52 -3.23
N TRP A 24 -11.35 -1.42 -2.42
CA TRP A 24 -11.56 -2.83 -2.78
C TRP A 24 -12.95 -3.10 -3.35
N SER A 25 -13.76 -2.07 -3.60
CA SER A 25 -15.03 -2.22 -4.30
C SER A 25 -14.85 -3.00 -5.60
N ASN A 26 -15.69 -4.01 -5.80
CA ASN A 26 -15.64 -4.91 -6.97
C ASN A 26 -14.36 -5.76 -7.09
N PHE A 27 -13.54 -5.84 -6.05
CA PHE A 27 -12.36 -6.72 -6.06
C PHE A 27 -12.77 -8.19 -5.87
N SER A 28 -12.69 -8.97 -6.94
CA SER A 28 -13.15 -10.36 -6.95
C SER A 28 -12.21 -11.31 -6.22
N PHE A 29 -12.76 -12.43 -5.73
CA PHE A 29 -11.96 -13.52 -5.16
C PHE A 29 -10.89 -14.06 -6.12
N LYS A 30 -11.20 -14.12 -7.43
CA LYS A 30 -10.24 -14.55 -8.47
C LYS A 30 -9.05 -13.61 -8.61
N GLN A 31 -9.24 -12.32 -8.34
CA GLN A 31 -8.12 -11.37 -8.28
C GLN A 31 -7.36 -11.53 -6.95
N ALA A 32 -8.08 -11.72 -5.84
CA ALA A 32 -7.48 -11.96 -4.52
C ALA A 32 -6.56 -13.19 -4.51
N SER A 33 -6.97 -14.29 -5.17
CA SER A 33 -6.18 -15.52 -5.24
C SER A 33 -4.85 -15.38 -5.99
N LYS A 34 -4.65 -14.29 -6.73
CA LYS A 34 -3.40 -13.98 -7.42
C LYS A 34 -2.44 -13.13 -6.57
N LEU A 35 -2.92 -12.56 -5.47
CA LEU A 35 -2.08 -11.79 -4.55
C LEU A 35 -1.29 -12.76 -3.68
N THR A 36 -0.04 -12.99 -4.06
CA THR A 36 0.89 -13.79 -3.27
C THR A 36 1.58 -12.92 -2.21
N PRO A 37 2.04 -13.51 -1.09
CA PRO A 37 2.83 -12.79 -0.10
C PRO A 37 4.04 -12.07 -0.69
N SER A 38 4.72 -12.66 -1.69
CA SER A 38 5.87 -12.05 -2.36
C SER A 38 5.51 -10.78 -3.13
N ILE A 39 4.38 -10.76 -3.85
CA ILE A 39 3.91 -9.56 -4.56
C ILE A 39 3.58 -8.45 -3.58
N LEU A 40 2.92 -8.80 -2.46
CA LEU A 40 2.54 -7.83 -1.44
C LEU A 40 3.75 -7.26 -0.71
N LYS A 41 4.74 -8.11 -0.40
CA LYS A 41 6.02 -7.68 0.18
C LYS A 41 6.74 -6.70 -0.74
N LEU A 42 6.82 -7.01 -2.04
CA LEU A 42 7.44 -6.13 -3.02
C LEU A 42 6.73 -4.77 -3.11
N ALA A 43 5.40 -4.76 -3.09
CA ALA A 43 4.63 -3.51 -3.07
C ALA A 43 4.90 -2.68 -1.79
N ILE A 44 4.97 -3.35 -0.64
CA ILE A 44 5.26 -2.70 0.65
C ILE A 44 6.69 -2.12 0.66
N GLU A 45 7.70 -2.89 0.24
CA GLU A 45 9.10 -2.45 0.17
C GLU A 45 9.28 -1.30 -0.84
N GLY A 46 8.58 -1.38 -1.98
CA GLY A 46 8.54 -0.30 -2.96
C GLY A 46 8.04 1.02 -2.38
N LEU A 47 6.97 0.96 -1.58
CA LEU A 47 6.38 2.15 -0.94
C LEU A 47 7.15 2.64 0.29
N GLN A 48 7.72 1.73 1.10
CA GLN A 48 8.37 2.11 2.36
C GLN A 48 9.84 2.51 2.20
N ASP A 49 10.57 1.81 1.34
CA ASP A 49 12.04 1.85 1.35
C ASP A 49 12.66 2.28 0.02
N SER A 50 11.91 2.18 -1.09
CA SER A 50 12.47 2.39 -2.44
C SER A 50 12.06 3.69 -3.11
N PHE A 51 10.93 4.30 -2.71
CA PHE A 51 10.43 5.53 -3.32
C PHE A 51 10.76 6.75 -2.43
N PRO A 52 11.34 7.85 -2.96
CA PRO A 52 11.79 8.98 -2.16
C PRO A 52 10.65 9.91 -1.69
N ALA A 53 9.50 9.35 -1.29
CA ALA A 53 8.38 10.10 -0.75
C ALA A 53 8.01 9.70 0.67
N ARG A 54 7.35 10.63 1.36
CA ARG A 54 6.76 10.39 2.68
C ARG A 54 5.37 9.80 2.49
N PHE A 55 5.13 8.60 3.01
CA PHE A 55 3.77 8.04 3.10
C PHE A 55 3.23 8.23 4.53
N GLY A 56 2.18 9.04 4.65
CA GLY A 56 1.50 9.37 5.90
C GLY A 56 0.64 8.22 6.42
N GLY A 57 0.08 7.41 5.53
CA GLY A 57 -0.76 6.27 5.85
C GLY A 57 -1.23 5.52 4.60
N VAL A 58 -1.73 4.30 4.80
CA VAL A 58 -2.39 3.49 3.77
C VAL A 58 -3.74 3.07 4.31
N HIS A 59 -4.82 3.49 3.66
CA HIS A 59 -6.19 3.19 4.07
C HIS A 59 -6.84 2.24 3.08
N PHE A 60 -7.35 1.13 3.58
CA PHE A 60 -8.14 0.18 2.81
C PHE A 60 -9.63 0.44 3.07
N VAL A 61 -10.41 0.62 2.00
CA VAL A 61 -11.86 0.86 2.10
C VAL A 61 -12.63 -0.21 1.31
N ASN A 62 -13.87 -0.48 1.71
CA ASN A 62 -14.76 -1.47 1.08
C ASN A 62 -14.16 -2.88 0.94
N GLN A 63 -13.29 -3.27 1.88
CA GLN A 63 -12.61 -4.56 1.83
C GLN A 63 -13.59 -5.73 2.04
N PRO A 64 -13.65 -6.71 1.12
CA PRO A 64 -14.41 -7.92 1.35
C PRO A 64 -13.74 -8.77 2.43
N TRP A 65 -14.52 -9.63 3.09
CA TRP A 65 -14.07 -10.40 4.26
C TRP A 65 -12.78 -11.21 4.02
N TYR A 66 -12.54 -11.70 2.80
CA TYR A 66 -11.34 -12.46 2.44
C TYR A 66 -10.06 -11.63 2.35
N ILE A 67 -10.14 -10.30 2.24
CA ILE A 67 -8.97 -9.43 2.33
C ILE A 67 -8.41 -9.40 3.75
N HIS A 68 -9.24 -9.64 4.77
CA HIS A 68 -8.73 -9.71 6.13
C HIS A 68 -7.75 -10.88 6.33
N ALA A 69 -8.00 -12.01 5.66
CA ALA A 69 -7.06 -13.14 5.66
C ALA A 69 -5.73 -12.76 4.98
N LEU A 70 -5.79 -12.02 3.88
CA LEU A 70 -4.60 -11.50 3.19
C LEU A 70 -3.82 -10.51 4.07
N TYR A 71 -4.53 -9.65 4.82
CA TYR A 71 -3.91 -8.72 5.76
C TYR A 71 -3.05 -9.46 6.82
N THR A 72 -3.57 -10.57 7.35
CA THR A 72 -2.83 -11.41 8.30
C THR A 72 -1.55 -11.98 7.70
N LEU A 73 -1.55 -12.30 6.40
CA LEU A 73 -0.36 -12.78 5.69
C LEU A 73 0.69 -11.68 5.48
N ILE A 74 0.28 -10.42 5.31
CA ILE A 74 1.22 -9.30 5.07
C ILE A 74 1.73 -8.64 6.35
N LYS A 75 0.98 -8.76 7.46
CA LYS A 75 1.32 -8.17 8.76
C LYS A 75 2.78 -8.43 9.22
N PRO A 76 3.39 -9.61 9.00
CA PRO A 76 4.78 -9.88 9.36
C PRO A 76 5.80 -9.00 8.61
N PHE A 77 5.45 -8.50 7.42
CA PHE A 77 6.34 -7.69 6.58
C PHE A 77 6.17 -6.19 6.82
N LEU A 78 5.20 -5.77 7.64
CA LEU A 78 4.99 -4.37 8.00
C LEU A 78 5.91 -3.98 9.16
N LYS A 79 6.77 -2.98 8.94
CA LYS A 79 7.57 -2.32 9.99
C LYS A 79 6.66 -1.69 11.05
N ASP A 80 7.15 -1.58 12.29
CA ASP A 80 6.37 -1.07 13.43
C ASP A 80 5.82 0.34 13.22
N LYS A 81 6.52 1.19 12.46
CA LYS A 81 6.07 2.54 12.10
C LYS A 81 4.82 2.52 11.20
N THR A 82 4.74 1.56 10.28
CA THR A 82 3.57 1.37 9.39
C THR A 82 2.45 0.64 10.12
N ARG A 83 2.76 -0.19 11.12
CA ARG A 83 1.74 -0.90 11.91
C ARG A 83 0.98 0.03 12.87
N LYS A 84 1.59 1.14 13.29
CA LYS A 84 1.02 2.14 14.20
C LYS A 84 0.30 3.29 13.50
N ARG A 85 0.31 3.33 12.17
CA ARG A 85 -0.35 4.32 11.31
C ARG A 85 -1.49 3.62 10.58
#